data_AF-A0A1Y3SGD3-F1
#
_entry.id   AF-A0A1Y3SGD3-F1
#
_cell.length_a   1.000
_cell.length_b   1.000
_cell.length_c   1.000
_cell.angle_alpha   90.00
_cell.angle_beta   90.00
_cell.angle_gamma   90.00
#
_symmetry.space_group_name_H-M   'P 1'
#
loop_
_entity.id
_entity.type
_entity.pdbx_description
1 polymer ?
#
loop_
_entity_poly.entity_id
_entity_poly.type
_entity_poly.pdbx_seq_one_letter_code
_entity_poly.pdbx_strand_id
1 'polypeptide(L)'
;MTNLTTKLNKLVLDDSPSEKLINACAEIDIESCFDPIFEPPIDFLEECRKRWENRMNPFTGTVERKIGNTWYLLETVCDGNEPLTHKVKRLIFSDKEALCS
;
A
#
# COMPACT_ATOMS: atom_id res chain seq x y z
N MET A 1 40.77 -6.50 -14.01
CA MET A 1 39.85 -6.56 -12.86
C MET A 1 38.96 -7.76 -13.04
N THR A 2 39.16 -8.84 -12.28
CA THR A 2 38.23 -9.99 -12.28
C THR A 2 36.92 -9.57 -11.62
N ASN A 3 35.80 -9.81 -12.31
CA ASN A 3 34.45 -9.50 -11.81
C ASN A 3 34.18 -10.30 -10.51
N LEU A 4 33.65 -9.63 -9.47
CA LEU A 4 33.34 -10.22 -8.16
C LEU A 4 32.50 -11.50 -8.28
N THR A 5 31.53 -11.51 -9.20
CA THR A 5 30.67 -12.67 -9.49
C THR A 5 31.50 -13.86 -9.99
N THR A 6 32.50 -13.64 -10.84
CA THR A 6 33.40 -14.70 -11.31
C THR A 6 34.27 -15.26 -10.18
N LYS A 7 34.72 -14.40 -9.26
CA LYS A 7 35.51 -14.78 -8.08
C LYS A 7 34.68 -15.64 -7.11
N LEU A 8 33.45 -15.23 -6.81
CA LEU A 8 32.53 -15.97 -5.94
C LEU A 8 32.13 -17.31 -6.55
N ASN A 9 31.73 -17.33 -7.83
CA ASN A 9 31.37 -18.57 -8.51
C ASN A 9 32.51 -19.58 -8.49
N LYS A 10 33.75 -19.13 -8.68
CA LYS A 10 34.92 -20.01 -8.59
C LYS A 10 35.12 -20.58 -7.18
N LEU A 11 35.02 -19.76 -6.14
CA LEU A 11 35.18 -20.21 -4.76
C LEU A 11 34.11 -21.24 -4.35
N VAL A 12 32.88 -21.10 -4.85
CA VAL A 12 31.79 -22.05 -4.63
C VAL A 12 32.04 -23.36 -5.39
N LEU A 13 32.49 -23.28 -6.65
CA LEU A 13 32.82 -24.47 -7.44
C LEU A 13 34.03 -25.25 -6.88
N ASP A 14 34.97 -24.53 -6.27
CA ASP A 14 36.18 -25.10 -5.66
C ASP A 14 35.95 -25.62 -4.22
N ASP A 15 34.70 -25.66 -3.74
CA ASP A 15 34.28 -26.04 -2.37
C ASP A 15 35.15 -25.39 -1.28
N SER A 16 35.46 -24.10 -1.49
CA SER A 16 36.38 -23.36 -0.64
C SER A 16 35.81 -23.15 0.77
N PRO A 17 36.67 -23.10 1.82
CA PRO A 17 36.23 -22.84 3.19
C PRO A 17 35.37 -21.58 3.30
N SER A 18 34.33 -21.62 4.13
CA SER A 18 33.35 -20.53 4.28
C SER A 18 33.99 -19.19 4.65
N GLU A 19 35.12 -19.20 5.37
CA GLU A 19 35.88 -18.00 5.71
C GLU A 19 36.36 -17.23 4.46
N LYS A 20 36.77 -17.95 3.40
CA LYS A 20 37.18 -17.33 2.14
C LYS A 20 36.00 -16.74 1.37
N LEU A 21 34.82 -17.38 1.45
CA LEU A 21 33.59 -16.86 0.86
C LEU A 21 33.13 -15.60 1.58
N ILE A 22 33.14 -15.59 2.91
CA ILE A 22 32.78 -14.44 3.74
C ILE A 22 33.71 -13.26 3.42
N ASN A 23 35.02 -13.49 3.37
CA ASN A 23 36.00 -12.46 3.03
C ASN A 23 35.83 -11.93 1.60
N ALA A 24 35.44 -12.77 0.64
CA ALA A 24 35.13 -12.33 -0.72
C ALA A 24 33.84 -11.49 -0.80
N CYS A 25 32.84 -11.81 0.02
CA CYS A 25 31.60 -11.04 0.13
C CYS A 25 31.77 -9.70 0.86
N ALA A 26 32.86 -9.47 1.59
CA ALA A 26 33.13 -8.19 2.25
C ALA A 26 33.30 -7.01 1.28
N GLU A 27 33.53 -7.29 -0.01
CA GLU A 27 33.54 -6.29 -1.10
C GLU A 27 32.13 -5.83 -1.52
N ILE A 28 31.07 -6.51 -1.06
CA ILE A 28 29.68 -6.17 -1.35
C ILE A 28 29.22 -5.10 -0.36
N ASP A 29 29.06 -3.88 -0.83
CA ASP A 29 28.39 -2.82 -0.08
C ASP A 29 26.86 -3.00 -0.15
N ILE A 30 26.32 -3.66 0.88
CA ILE A 30 24.87 -3.87 1.01
C ILE A 30 24.17 -2.56 1.41
N GLU A 31 24.87 -1.62 2.05
CA GLU A 31 24.30 -0.34 2.47
C GLU A 31 24.00 0.56 1.26
N SER A 32 24.76 0.44 0.17
CA SER A 32 24.47 1.11 -1.11
C SER A 32 23.18 0.62 -1.78
N CYS A 33 22.61 -0.53 -1.38
CA CYS A 33 21.34 -1.02 -1.92
C CYS A 33 20.11 -0.38 -1.24
N PHE A 34 20.31 0.30 -0.12
CA PHE A 34 19.23 0.98 0.57
C PHE A 34 19.19 2.43 0.12
N ASP A 35 18.06 2.83 -0.47
CA ASP A 35 17.73 4.24 -0.53
C ASP A 35 17.65 4.76 0.91
N PRO A 36 18.20 5.95 1.22
CA PRO A 36 18.05 6.51 2.55
C PRO A 36 16.56 6.57 2.88
N ILE A 37 16.17 6.02 4.03
CA ILE A 37 14.80 6.12 4.52
C ILE A 37 14.58 7.57 4.90
N PHE A 38 14.03 8.36 3.98
CA PHE A 38 13.64 9.73 4.26
C PHE A 38 12.27 9.72 4.92
N GLU A 39 12.21 10.16 6.16
CA GLU A 39 10.93 10.57 6.73
C GLU A 39 10.43 11.78 5.91
N PRO A 40 9.20 11.73 5.38
CA PRO A 40 8.65 12.88 4.68
C PRO A 40 8.58 14.08 5.62
N PRO A 41 8.73 15.32 5.12
CA PRO A 41 8.61 16.52 5.94
C PRO A 41 7.31 16.53 6.74
N ILE A 42 7.36 17.00 7.99
CA ILE A 42 6.21 17.07 8.90
C ILE A 42 5.07 17.85 8.25
N ASP A 43 5.39 18.95 7.56
CA ASP A 43 4.43 19.81 6.87
C ASP A 43 3.62 19.05 5.81
N PHE A 44 4.28 18.12 5.08
CA PHE A 44 3.62 17.26 4.09
C PHE A 44 2.66 16.26 4.75
N LEU A 45 3.06 15.67 5.88
CA LEU A 45 2.20 14.75 6.64
C LEU A 45 0.97 15.48 7.22
N GLU A 46 1.15 16.70 7.72
CA GLU A 46 0.03 17.54 8.18
C GLU A 46 -0.92 17.92 7.04
N GLU A 47 -0.39 18.27 5.87
CA GLU A 47 -1.23 18.57 4.69
C GLU A 47 -2.01 17.33 4.26
N CYS A 48 -1.36 16.16 4.23
CA CYS A 48 -2.02 14.89 3.94
C CYS A 48 -3.13 14.59 4.94
N ARG A 49 -2.89 14.81 6.24
CA ARG A 49 -3.88 14.65 7.31
C ARG A 49 -5.05 15.61 7.13
N LYS A 50 -4.80 16.90 6.95
CA LYS A 50 -5.83 17.92 6.69
C LYS A 50 -6.66 17.55 5.47
N ARG A 51 -6.03 17.06 4.39
CA ARG A 51 -6.74 16.60 3.20
C ARG A 51 -7.59 15.37 3.46
N TRP A 52 -7.13 14.45 4.31
CA TRP A 52 -7.89 13.27 4.71
C TRP A 52 -9.07 13.60 5.64
N GLU A 53 -8.86 14.45 6.63
CA GLU A 53 -9.89 14.92 7.57
C GLU A 53 -10.94 15.80 6.89
N ASN A 54 -10.51 16.67 5.95
CA ASN A 54 -11.41 17.54 5.19
C ASN A 54 -12.06 16.85 3.98
N ARG A 55 -11.72 15.59 3.67
CA ARG A 55 -12.53 14.81 2.74
C ARG A 55 -13.87 14.57 3.42
N MET A 56 -14.88 15.34 3.01
CA MET A 56 -16.26 14.89 3.14
C MET A 56 -16.30 13.47 2.59
N ASN A 57 -16.65 12.52 3.45
CA ASN A 57 -16.74 11.12 3.04
C ASN A 57 -17.71 11.07 1.87
N PRO A 58 -17.27 10.66 0.65
CA PRO A 58 -18.12 10.71 -0.53
C PRO A 58 -19.32 9.76 -0.43
N PHE A 59 -19.32 8.89 0.60
CA PHE A 59 -20.40 7.99 0.93
C PHE A 59 -21.25 8.48 2.12
N THR A 60 -20.97 9.67 2.66
CA THR A 60 -21.80 10.33 3.66
C THR A 60 -22.73 11.33 2.99
N GLY A 61 -24.02 11.25 3.29
CA GLY A 61 -25.02 12.15 2.73
C GLY A 61 -26.44 11.72 3.07
N THR A 62 -27.39 12.58 2.75
CA THR A 62 -28.81 12.33 3.04
C THR A 62 -29.53 11.90 1.77
N VAL A 63 -30.28 10.80 1.84
CA VAL A 63 -31.06 10.27 0.71
C VAL A 63 -32.50 10.03 1.13
N GLU A 64 -33.44 10.50 0.32
CA GLU A 64 -34.84 10.15 0.47
C GLU A 64 -35.12 8.78 -0.16
N ARG A 65 -35.72 7.88 0.62
CA ARG A 65 -36.10 6.54 0.15
C ARG A 65 -37.49 6.19 0.62
N LYS A 66 -38.25 5.55 -0.26
CA LYS A 66 -39.54 4.95 0.09
C LYS A 66 -39.31 3.49 0.47
N ILE A 67 -39.69 3.13 1.70
CA ILE A 67 -39.64 1.75 2.21
C ILE A 67 -41.08 1.34 2.54
N GLY A 68 -41.62 0.38 1.78
CA GLY A 68 -43.05 0.10 1.79
C GLY A 68 -43.85 1.30 1.27
N ASN A 69 -44.79 1.82 2.07
CA ASN A 69 -45.62 2.97 1.72
C ASN A 69 -45.15 4.29 2.34
N THR A 70 -44.08 4.28 3.12
CA THR A 70 -43.61 5.45 3.88
C THR A 70 -42.31 6.00 3.29
N TRP A 71 -42.19 7.33 3.26
CA TRP A 71 -40.98 8.03 2.86
C TRP A 71 -40.08 8.28 4.08
N TYR A 72 -38.79 7.98 3.92
CA TYR A 72 -37.77 8.17 4.93
C TYR A 72 -36.67 9.08 4.39
N LEU A 73 -36.21 9.99 5.24
CA LEU A 73 -34.96 10.73 5.04
C LEU A 73 -33.86 9.96 5.76
N LEU A 74 -32.99 9.29 4.99
CA LEU A 74 -31.92 8.46 5.53
C LEU A 74 -30.60 9.22 5.49
N GLU A 75 -29.96 9.37 6.64
CA GLU A 75 -28.56 9.77 6.69
C GLU A 75 -27.69 8.53 6.47
N THR A 76 -26.90 8.56 5.41
CA THR A 76 -25.88 7.54 5.14
C THR A 76 -24.57 8.05 5.71
N VAL A 77 -23.91 7.19 6.49
CA VAL A 77 -22.57 7.44 7.04
C VAL A 77 -21.74 6.21 6.73
N CYS A 78 -20.56 6.41 6.14
CA CYS A 78 -19.59 5.34 5.99
C CYS A 78 -18.59 5.42 7.15
N ASP A 79 -18.72 4.49 8.09
CA ASP A 79 -17.89 4.40 9.30
C ASP A 79 -16.47 3.88 9.04
N GLY A 80 -16.18 3.47 7.79
CA GLY A 80 -14.90 2.91 7.37
C GLY A 80 -14.64 1.48 7.84
N ASN A 81 -15.40 0.97 8.82
CA ASN A 81 -15.23 -0.33 9.46
C ASN A 81 -15.94 -1.47 8.73
N GLU A 82 -16.68 -1.15 7.66
CA GLU A 82 -17.30 -2.16 6.81
C GLU A 82 -16.24 -3.15 6.25
N PRO A 83 -16.44 -4.48 6.43
CA PRO A 83 -15.56 -5.51 5.89
C PRO A 83 -15.46 -5.43 4.36
N LEU A 84 -14.30 -5.80 3.81
CA LEU A 84 -14.06 -5.81 2.36
C LEU A 84 -15.12 -6.63 1.60
N THR A 85 -15.58 -7.74 2.18
CA THR A 85 -16.61 -8.60 1.57
C THR A 85 -17.95 -7.89 1.38
N HIS A 86 -18.34 -7.01 2.31
CA HIS A 86 -19.58 -6.23 2.21
C HIS A 86 -19.43 -5.08 1.19
N LYS A 87 -18.26 -4.41 1.18
CA LYS A 87 -17.92 -3.41 0.15
C LYS A 87 -18.00 -3.99 -1.26
N VAL A 88 -17.42 -5.18 -1.48
CA VAL A 88 -17.42 -5.88 -2.77
C VAL A 88 -18.83 -6.30 -3.18
N LYS A 89 -19.64 -6.84 -2.26
CA LYS A 89 -21.04 -7.16 -2.55
C LYS A 89 -21.82 -5.92 -2.99
N ARG A 90 -21.69 -4.80 -2.28
CA ARG A 90 -22.39 -3.56 -2.65
C ARG A 90 -21.94 -3.03 -4.02
N LEU A 91 -20.67 -3.20 -4.38
CA LEU A 91 -20.16 -2.82 -5.70
C LEU A 91 -20.72 -3.72 -6.82
N ILE A 92 -20.76 -5.04 -6.60
CA ILE A 92 -21.25 -6.03 -7.58
C ILE A 92 -22.77 -5.92 -7.76
N PHE A 93 -23.50 -5.62 -6.69
CA PHE A 93 -24.96 -5.55 -6.67
C PHE A 93 -25.50 -4.12 -6.64
N SER A 94 -24.67 -3.12 -6.96
CA SER A 94 -25.15 -1.74 -7.10
C SER A 94 -25.90 -1.60 -8.42
N ASP A 95 -27.17 -1.19 -8.35
CA ASP A 95 -27.97 -0.81 -9.53
C ASP A 95 -27.40 0.41 -10.29
N LYS A 96 -26.46 1.13 -9.67
CA LYS A 96 -25.65 2.14 -10.34
C LYS A 96 -24.43 1.44 -10.93
N GLU A 97 -24.42 1.28 -12.25
CA GLU A 97 -23.25 0.80 -12.99
C GLU A 97 -22.00 1.57 -12.58
N ALA A 98 -20.85 0.88 -12.51
CA ALA A 98 -19.57 1.52 -12.25
C ALA A 98 -19.28 2.52 -13.39
N LEU A 99 -19.51 3.81 -13.14
CA LEU A 99 -19.05 4.88 -14.00
C LEU A 99 -17.51 4.94 -13.91
N CYS A 100 -16.85 4.20 -14.78
CA CYS A 100 -15.43 4.38 -15.05
C CYS A 100 -15.25 5.79 -15.66
N SER A 101 -14.48 6.64 -14.99
CA SER A 101 -13.93 7.88 -15.58
C SER A 101 -12.62 7.59 -16.29
#